data_AF-A0A6J6LFG2-F1
#
_entry.id   AF-A0A6J6LFG2-F1
#
_cell.length_a   1.000
_cell.length_b   1.000
_cell.length_c   1.000
_cell.angle_alpha   90.00
_cell.angle_beta   90.00
_cell.angle_gamma   90.00
#
_symmetry.space_group_name_H-M   'P 1'
#
loop_
_entity.id
_entity.type
_entity.pdbx_description
1 polymer ?
#
loop_
_entity_poly.entity_id
_entity_poly.type
_entity_poly.pdbx_seq_one_letter_code
_entity_poly.pdbx_strand_id
1 'polypeptide(L)'
;MLGPTGIGVLWGRGELLKQMAPFLFGGSMIDSVTMTEATWADIPRKFEAGVPNMAQAVGLSAAIDYLNQIGMEQIHEHEIGLTKRLLDGLLHIQGVKIIGPTDLSDRGGVVSFTVDGVHPHDVGQVLDQYGIAVRTGHHCAWPLMRKLNVVGTTRASFHLYNTDADVDKLLESIIEVQRYFKVNK
;
A
#
# COMPACT_ATOMS: atom_id res chain seq x y z
N MET A 1 3.58 6.50 3.14
CA MET A 1 4.83 7.28 3.01
C MET A 1 4.63 8.75 2.62
N LEU A 2 3.41 9.29 2.53
CA LEU A 2 3.08 10.73 2.45
C LEU A 2 3.79 11.62 1.38
N GLY A 3 4.64 11.06 0.53
CA GLY A 3 5.32 11.78 -0.54
C GLY A 3 4.46 11.97 -1.79
N PRO A 4 4.91 12.82 -2.73
CA PRO A 4 4.20 13.06 -3.97
C PRO A 4 4.24 11.87 -4.93
N THR A 5 3.31 11.83 -5.88
CA THR A 5 3.34 10.84 -6.98
C THR A 5 4.50 11.11 -7.94
N GLY A 6 4.93 10.07 -8.67
CA GLY A 6 5.96 10.18 -9.72
C GLY A 6 7.41 10.07 -9.22
N ILE A 7 7.62 9.74 -7.94
CA ILE A 7 8.95 9.45 -7.37
C ILE A 7 8.92 8.15 -6.57
N GLY A 8 10.03 7.43 -6.60
CA GLY A 8 10.27 6.21 -5.83
C GLY A 8 11.77 6.03 -5.63
N VAL A 9 12.17 5.10 -4.77
CA VAL A 9 13.57 4.87 -4.42
C VAL A 9 13.93 3.41 -4.65
N LEU A 10 15.05 3.19 -5.32
CA LEU A 10 15.72 1.89 -5.35
C LEU A 10 16.88 1.94 -4.35
N TRP A 11 16.83 1.09 -3.34
CA TRP A 11 17.98 0.83 -2.47
C TRP A 11 18.71 -0.42 -2.96
N GLY A 12 20.03 -0.36 -3.03
CA GLY A 12 20.88 -1.49 -3.34
C GLY A 12 22.21 -1.37 -2.63
N ARG A 13 22.80 -2.51 -2.28
CA ARG A 13 24.15 -2.53 -1.72
C ARG A 13 25.13 -1.95 -2.73
N GLY A 14 26.06 -1.11 -2.28
CA GLY A 14 26.95 -0.36 -3.15
C GLY A 14 27.78 -1.26 -4.07
N GLU A 15 28.26 -2.40 -3.57
CA GLU A 15 29.02 -3.39 -4.34
C GLU A 15 28.20 -4.04 -5.46
N LEU A 16 26.89 -4.20 -5.29
CA LEU A 16 26.00 -4.74 -6.32
C LEU A 16 25.67 -3.67 -7.36
N LEU A 17 25.34 -2.46 -6.92
CA LEU A 17 25.02 -1.34 -7.81
C LEU A 17 26.21 -0.97 -8.71
N LYS A 18 27.44 -1.10 -8.21
CA LYS A 18 28.66 -0.88 -9.01
C LYS A 18 28.81 -1.91 -10.13
N GLN A 19 28.46 -3.17 -9.88
CA GLN A 19 28.52 -4.26 -10.85
C GLN A 19 27.41 -4.20 -11.92
N MET A 20 26.26 -3.60 -11.60
CA MET A 20 25.13 -3.49 -12.53
C MET A 20 25.46 -2.56 -13.71
N ALA A 21 25.02 -2.90 -14.92
CA ALA A 21 25.09 -1.98 -16.07
C ALA A 21 24.07 -0.83 -15.92
N PRO A 22 24.33 0.36 -16.50
CA PRO A 22 23.31 1.41 -16.56
C PRO A 22 22.04 0.91 -17.27
N PHE A 23 20.88 1.43 -16.85
CA PHE A 23 19.60 1.04 -17.43
C PHE A 23 19.10 2.06 -18.46
N LEU A 24 19.01 3.33 -18.05
CA LEU A 24 18.71 4.45 -18.94
C LEU A 24 20.00 5.20 -19.27
N PHE A 25 20.07 5.74 -20.48
CA PHE A 25 21.24 6.46 -21.00
C PHE A 25 20.85 7.89 -21.37
N GLY A 26 21.79 8.82 -21.24
CA GLY A 26 21.59 10.23 -21.59
C GLY A 26 22.46 11.16 -20.77
N GLY A 27 22.06 12.44 -20.69
CA GLY A 27 22.72 13.40 -19.81
C GLY A 27 22.67 13.01 -18.33
N SER A 28 23.47 13.66 -17.49
CA SER A 28 23.55 13.49 -16.02
C SER A 28 24.15 12.17 -15.50
N MET A 29 24.10 11.08 -16.27
CA MET A 29 24.58 9.75 -15.86
C MET A 29 25.96 9.35 -16.43
N ILE A 30 26.48 10.14 -17.37
CA ILE A 30 27.79 9.95 -18.00
C ILE A 30 28.90 10.62 -17.18
N ASP A 31 30.11 10.08 -17.31
CA ASP A 31 31.35 10.71 -16.86
C ASP A 31 32.05 11.40 -18.04
N SER A 32 32.20 10.69 -19.17
CA SER A 32 32.68 11.25 -20.44
C SER A 32 31.95 10.65 -21.64
N VAL A 33 31.84 11.41 -22.73
CA VAL A 33 31.18 11.01 -23.99
C VAL A 33 31.97 11.54 -25.18
N THR A 34 32.16 10.70 -26.19
CA THR A 34 32.63 11.04 -27.54
C THR A 34 31.64 10.54 -28.59
N MET A 35 31.94 10.70 -29.88
CA MET A 35 31.11 10.14 -30.95
C MET A 35 31.12 8.60 -31.01
N THR A 36 32.12 7.95 -30.40
CA THR A 36 32.31 6.49 -30.50
C THR A 36 32.31 5.78 -29.16
N GLU A 37 32.47 6.50 -28.04
CA GLU A 37 32.66 5.92 -26.70
C GLU A 37 31.94 6.74 -25.63
N ALA A 38 31.61 6.08 -24.51
CA ALA A 38 31.07 6.72 -23.32
C ALA A 38 31.52 5.98 -22.05
N THR A 39 31.82 6.74 -21.00
CA THR A 39 32.04 6.23 -19.63
C THR A 39 30.93 6.74 -18.71
N TRP A 40 30.65 5.99 -17.65
CA TRP A 40 29.52 6.26 -16.76
C TRP A 40 29.99 6.87 -15.44
N ALA A 41 29.17 7.75 -14.87
CA ALA A 41 29.40 8.28 -13.54
C ALA A 41 29.38 7.16 -12.47
N ASP A 42 29.92 7.44 -11.28
CA ASP A 42 29.76 6.54 -10.14
C ASP A 42 28.29 6.53 -9.65
N ILE A 43 27.96 5.53 -8.83
CA ILE A 43 26.66 5.41 -8.19
C ILE A 43 26.40 6.59 -7.23
N PRO A 44 25.15 7.11 -7.12
CA PRO A 44 23.93 6.63 -7.79
C PRO A 44 23.69 7.22 -9.18
N ARG A 45 24.41 8.28 -9.58
CA ARG A 45 24.15 9.07 -10.81
C ARG A 45 24.14 8.23 -12.08
N LYS A 46 24.92 7.14 -12.12
CA LYS A 46 24.89 6.12 -13.16
C LYS A 46 23.47 5.62 -13.55
N PHE A 47 22.51 5.67 -12.63
CA PHE A 47 21.14 5.19 -12.83
C PHE A 47 20.10 6.31 -13.01
N GLU A 48 20.53 7.58 -13.03
CA GLU A 48 19.65 8.75 -13.04
C GLU A 48 19.86 9.59 -14.31
N ALA A 49 19.48 9.00 -15.45
CA ALA A 49 19.61 9.65 -16.74
C ALA A 49 18.63 10.82 -16.90
N GLY A 50 19.13 11.97 -17.38
CA GLY A 50 18.33 13.15 -17.67
C GLY A 50 18.18 14.11 -16.49
N VAL A 51 17.25 15.06 -16.62
CA VAL A 51 16.92 15.99 -15.53
C VAL A 51 16.09 15.22 -14.50
N PRO A 52 16.50 15.16 -13.22
CA PRO A 52 15.78 14.39 -12.22
C PRO A 52 14.44 15.03 -11.87
N ASN A 53 13.57 14.25 -11.22
CA ASN A 53 12.28 14.73 -10.71
C ASN A 53 12.46 15.56 -9.42
N MET A 54 13.10 16.73 -9.56
CA MET A 54 13.67 17.53 -8.46
C MET A 54 12.64 17.90 -7.38
N ALA A 55 11.50 18.48 -7.78
CA ALA A 55 10.48 18.93 -6.82
C ALA A 55 9.89 17.75 -6.04
N GLN A 56 9.68 16.62 -6.71
CA GLN A 56 9.15 15.40 -6.10
C GLN A 56 10.19 14.75 -5.18
N ALA A 57 11.48 14.80 -5.51
CA ALA A 57 12.55 14.33 -4.62
C ALA A 57 12.62 15.16 -3.32
N VAL A 58 12.50 16.49 -3.43
CA VAL A 58 12.41 17.38 -2.25
C VAL A 58 11.14 17.11 -1.45
N GLY A 59 10.00 16.92 -2.11
CA GLY A 59 8.74 16.56 -1.44
C GLY A 59 8.80 15.20 -0.73
N LEU A 60 9.49 14.22 -1.31
CA LEU A 60 9.76 12.94 -0.65
C LEU A 60 10.65 13.11 0.58
N SER A 61 11.68 13.95 0.52
CA SER A 61 12.51 14.27 1.68
C SER A 61 11.67 14.85 2.83
N ALA A 62 10.83 15.84 2.54
CA ALA A 62 9.95 16.43 3.55
C ALA A 62 8.98 15.39 4.15
N ALA A 63 8.47 14.45 3.35
CA ALA A 63 7.63 13.36 3.85
C ALA A 63 8.41 12.39 4.76
N ILE A 64 9.67 12.09 4.42
CA ILE A 64 10.56 11.28 5.27
C ILE A 64 10.85 12.00 6.59
N ASP A 65 11.16 13.29 6.56
CA ASP A 65 11.43 14.09 7.76
C ASP A 65 10.20 14.13 8.68
N TYR A 66 9.01 14.31 8.11
CA TYR A 66 7.75 14.26 8.84
C TYR A 66 7.51 12.90 9.53
N LEU A 67 7.72 11.79 8.81
CA LEU A 67 7.56 10.45 9.38
C LEU A 67 8.59 10.16 10.47
N ASN A 68 9.83 10.62 10.29
CA ASN A 68 10.89 10.50 11.30
C ASN A 68 10.59 11.34 12.54
N GLN A 69 10.00 12.52 12.38
CA GLN A 69 9.63 13.39 13.49
C GLN A 69 8.55 12.75 14.38
N ILE A 70 7.58 12.06 13.77
CA ILE A 70 6.58 11.28 14.52
C ILE A 70 7.25 10.05 15.14
N GLY A 71 8.10 9.37 14.38
CA GLY A 71 8.77 8.14 14.78
C GLY A 71 8.11 6.91 14.19
N MET A 72 8.88 6.13 13.43
CA MET A 72 8.36 4.95 12.72
C MET A 72 7.83 3.85 13.65
N GLU A 73 8.37 3.74 14.88
CA GLU A 73 7.87 2.80 15.88
C GLU A 73 6.48 3.20 16.39
N GLN A 74 6.27 4.48 16.71
CA GLN A 74 4.96 4.99 17.12
C GLN A 74 3.91 4.82 16.02
N ILE A 75 4.29 5.08 14.77
CA ILE A 75 3.42 4.84 13.60
C ILE A 75 3.06 3.35 13.48
N HIS A 76 4.05 2.47 13.65
CA HIS A 76 3.84 1.03 13.60
C HIS A 76 2.90 0.55 14.70
N GLU A 77 3.12 0.96 15.94
CA GLU A 77 2.26 0.62 17.09
C GLU A 77 0.82 1.08 16.86
N HIS A 78 0.63 2.31 16.37
CA HIS A 78 -0.68 2.86 16.03
C HIS A 78 -1.38 2.03 14.94
N GLU A 79 -0.70 1.76 13.82
CA GLU A 79 -1.26 0.97 12.73
C GLU A 79 -1.60 -0.47 13.16
N ILE A 80 -0.78 -1.08 14.03
CA ILE A 80 -1.06 -2.39 14.61
C ILE A 80 -2.27 -2.35 15.54
N GLY A 81 -2.43 -1.30 16.35
CA GLY A 81 -3.61 -1.11 17.20
C GLY A 81 -4.91 -1.07 16.40
N LEU A 82 -4.96 -0.25 15.35
CA LEU A 82 -6.11 -0.16 14.44
C LEU A 82 -6.38 -1.50 13.73
N THR A 83 -5.32 -2.17 13.27
CA THR A 83 -5.44 -3.46 12.59
C THR A 83 -6.01 -4.53 13.51
N LYS A 84 -5.52 -4.58 14.76
CA LYS A 84 -6.04 -5.51 15.77
C LYS A 84 -7.52 -5.28 16.01
N ARG A 85 -7.93 -4.02 16.22
CA ARG A 85 -9.33 -3.65 16.41
C ARG A 85 -10.21 -4.09 15.25
N LEU A 86 -9.75 -3.88 14.01
CA LEU A 86 -10.49 -4.32 12.83
C LEU A 86 -10.59 -5.86 12.76
N LEU A 87 -9.49 -6.59 13.00
CA LEU A 87 -9.50 -8.06 13.00
C LEU A 87 -10.47 -8.61 14.04
N ASP A 88 -10.35 -8.13 15.28
CA ASP A 88 -11.22 -8.53 16.39
C ASP A 88 -12.68 -8.26 16.00
N GLY A 89 -13.00 -7.08 15.46
CA GLY A 89 -14.35 -6.76 15.01
C GLY A 89 -14.87 -7.68 13.89
N LEU A 90 -14.08 -7.88 12.83
CA LEU A 90 -14.50 -8.71 11.68
C LEU A 90 -14.72 -10.18 12.07
N LEU A 91 -13.97 -10.72 13.03
CA LEU A 91 -14.15 -12.08 13.53
C LEU A 91 -15.51 -12.30 14.22
N HIS A 92 -16.13 -11.23 14.72
CA HIS A 92 -17.46 -11.29 15.33
C HIS A 92 -18.60 -11.08 14.32
N ILE A 93 -18.30 -10.69 13.07
CA ILE A 93 -19.31 -10.53 12.03
C ILE A 93 -19.45 -11.84 11.26
N GLN A 94 -20.57 -12.54 11.48
CA GLN A 94 -20.91 -13.76 10.75
C GLN A 94 -20.83 -13.51 9.23
N GLY A 95 -20.37 -14.52 8.47
CA GLY A 95 -20.26 -14.47 7.00
C GLY A 95 -19.31 -13.41 6.45
N VAL A 96 -18.46 -12.83 7.29
CA VAL A 96 -17.27 -12.10 6.86
C VAL A 96 -16.08 -13.02 6.99
N LYS A 97 -15.30 -13.14 5.92
CA LYS A 97 -14.10 -13.98 5.90
C LYS A 97 -12.87 -13.12 5.66
N ILE A 98 -11.94 -13.15 6.62
CA ILE A 98 -10.63 -12.52 6.50
C ILE A 98 -9.75 -13.34 5.54
N ILE A 99 -9.02 -12.64 4.67
CA ILE A 99 -8.03 -13.22 3.76
C ILE A 99 -6.63 -12.97 4.32
N GLY A 100 -5.98 -14.04 4.79
CA GLY A 100 -4.69 -14.01 5.49
C GLY A 100 -4.82 -14.42 6.97
N PRO A 101 -3.75 -14.26 7.77
CA PRO A 101 -3.74 -14.60 9.21
C PRO A 101 -4.82 -13.84 9.99
N THR A 102 -5.44 -14.44 11.00
CA THR A 102 -6.43 -13.75 11.84
C THR A 102 -5.82 -13.09 13.07
N ASP A 103 -4.49 -13.17 13.21
CA ASP A 103 -3.71 -12.52 14.26
C ASP A 103 -2.78 -11.45 13.64
N LEU A 104 -1.94 -10.86 14.49
CA LEU A 104 -0.98 -9.83 14.13
C LEU A 104 0.37 -10.39 13.64
N SER A 105 0.52 -11.72 13.55
CA SER A 105 1.78 -12.31 13.08
C SER A 105 2.03 -11.95 11.61
N ASP A 106 3.22 -11.39 11.34
CA ASP A 106 3.65 -10.96 10.01
C ASP A 106 2.63 -10.07 9.27
N ARG A 107 1.91 -9.21 10.01
CA ARG A 107 0.83 -8.37 9.50
C ARG A 107 1.14 -6.88 9.65
N GLY A 108 0.82 -6.10 8.62
CA GLY A 108 0.82 -4.63 8.66
C GLY A 108 -0.58 -4.04 8.74
N GLY A 109 -0.70 -2.73 8.52
CA GLY A 109 -1.92 -1.90 8.57
C GLY A 109 -3.06 -2.25 7.58
N VAL A 110 -3.14 -3.46 7.04
CA VAL A 110 -4.01 -3.81 5.91
C VAL A 110 -4.79 -5.11 6.19
N VAL A 111 -6.10 -5.07 5.97
CA VAL A 111 -6.98 -6.23 6.10
C VAL A 111 -7.82 -6.39 4.83
N SER A 112 -7.68 -7.55 4.19
CA SER A 112 -8.53 -7.97 3.07
C SER A 112 -9.58 -8.94 3.58
N PHE A 113 -10.82 -8.79 3.14
CA PHE A 113 -11.94 -9.65 3.53
C PHE A 113 -12.95 -9.83 2.39
N THR A 114 -13.80 -10.84 2.53
CA THR A 114 -14.97 -11.08 1.67
C THR A 114 -16.22 -11.14 2.53
N VAL A 115 -17.36 -10.79 1.95
CA VAL A 115 -18.68 -10.94 2.57
C VAL A 115 -19.43 -12.02 1.81
N ASP A 116 -19.86 -13.07 2.50
CA ASP A 116 -20.54 -14.20 1.89
C ASP A 116 -21.82 -13.77 1.16
N GLY A 117 -21.97 -14.21 -0.08
CA GLY A 117 -23.12 -13.86 -0.92
C GLY A 117 -23.10 -12.45 -1.51
N VAL A 118 -22.05 -11.65 -1.31
CA VAL A 118 -21.95 -10.28 -1.85
C VAL A 118 -20.64 -10.11 -2.64
N HIS A 119 -20.74 -9.62 -3.87
CA HIS A 119 -19.56 -9.38 -4.69
C HIS A 119 -18.72 -8.23 -4.11
N PRO A 120 -17.37 -8.28 -4.09
CA PRO A 120 -16.54 -7.23 -3.50
C PRO A 120 -16.84 -5.82 -4.05
N HIS A 121 -17.12 -5.68 -5.35
CA HIS A 121 -17.52 -4.38 -5.91
C HIS A 121 -18.78 -3.81 -5.26
N ASP A 122 -19.78 -4.64 -4.99
CA ASP A 122 -21.03 -4.23 -4.35
C ASP A 122 -20.82 -3.85 -2.89
N VAL A 123 -19.96 -4.60 -2.17
CA VAL A 123 -19.52 -4.23 -0.81
C VAL A 123 -18.91 -2.83 -0.83
N GLY A 124 -17.98 -2.56 -1.75
CA GLY A 124 -17.34 -1.26 -1.89
C GLY A 124 -18.33 -0.13 -2.21
N GLN A 125 -19.28 -0.38 -3.10
CA GLN A 125 -20.29 0.61 -3.49
C GLN A 125 -21.21 0.98 -2.33
N VAL A 126 -21.63 0.00 -1.51
CA VAL A 126 -22.45 0.31 -0.33
C VAL A 126 -21.63 1.03 0.74
N LEU A 127 -20.39 0.60 1.00
CA LEU A 127 -19.51 1.30 1.96
C LEU A 127 -19.26 2.78 1.57
N ASP A 128 -19.12 3.06 0.27
CA ASP A 128 -18.98 4.44 -0.24
C ASP A 128 -20.19 5.32 0.09
N GLN A 129 -21.42 4.77 0.11
CA GLN A 129 -22.61 5.51 0.52
C GLN A 129 -22.58 5.97 1.99
N TYR A 130 -21.80 5.28 2.83
CA TYR A 130 -21.56 5.67 4.23
C TYR A 130 -20.31 6.56 4.39
N GLY A 131 -19.68 6.95 3.27
CA GLY A 131 -18.46 7.75 3.25
C GLY A 131 -17.21 6.97 3.61
N ILE A 132 -17.20 5.65 3.40
CA ILE A 132 -16.05 4.79 3.71
C ILE A 132 -15.35 4.39 2.41
N ALA A 133 -14.16 4.93 2.21
CA ALA A 133 -13.31 4.62 1.08
C ALA A 133 -12.49 3.35 1.34
N VAL A 134 -12.93 2.24 0.76
CA VAL A 134 -12.14 1.00 0.64
C VAL A 134 -11.78 0.74 -0.82
N ARG A 135 -10.86 -0.20 -1.07
CA ARG A 135 -10.58 -0.68 -2.42
C ARG A 135 -11.08 -2.09 -2.61
N THR A 136 -11.60 -2.38 -3.79
CA THR A 136 -12.15 -3.69 -4.13
C THR A 136 -11.48 -4.24 -5.41
N GLY A 137 -11.47 -5.56 -5.57
CA GLY A 137 -10.89 -6.25 -6.71
C GLY A 137 -9.63 -7.05 -6.35
N HIS A 138 -8.67 -7.11 -7.28
CA HIS A 138 -7.51 -8.01 -7.15
C HIS A 138 -6.29 -7.37 -6.49
N HIS A 139 -6.26 -6.05 -6.31
CA HIS A 139 -5.15 -5.31 -5.70
C HIS A 139 -3.79 -5.54 -6.37
N CYS A 140 -3.78 -5.69 -7.69
CA CYS A 140 -2.60 -6.08 -8.48
C CYS A 140 -2.02 -7.47 -8.11
N ALA A 141 -2.76 -8.31 -7.39
CA ALA A 141 -2.37 -9.64 -6.93
C ALA A 141 -3.25 -10.75 -7.54
N TRP A 142 -3.53 -10.69 -8.85
CA TRP A 142 -4.44 -11.62 -9.52
C TRP A 142 -4.10 -13.11 -9.33
N PRO A 143 -2.83 -13.56 -9.44
CA PRO A 143 -2.49 -14.96 -9.18
C PRO A 143 -2.85 -15.43 -7.76
N LEU A 144 -2.77 -14.55 -6.76
CA LEU A 144 -3.16 -14.85 -5.39
C LEU A 144 -4.67 -15.08 -5.29
N MET A 145 -5.48 -14.23 -5.93
CA MET A 145 -6.95 -14.39 -5.95
C MET A 145 -7.35 -15.74 -6.56
N ARG A 146 -6.68 -16.15 -7.66
CA ARG A 146 -6.85 -17.46 -8.29
C ARG A 146 -6.49 -18.61 -7.35
N LYS A 147 -5.35 -18.52 -6.64
CA LYS A 147 -4.92 -19.53 -5.66
C LYS A 147 -5.90 -19.67 -4.50
N LEU A 148 -6.48 -18.56 -4.05
CA LEU A 148 -7.45 -18.53 -2.95
C LEU A 148 -8.88 -18.83 -3.39
N ASN A 149 -9.12 -19.03 -4.69
CA ASN A 149 -10.43 -19.25 -5.29
C ASN A 149 -11.46 -18.16 -4.92
N VAL A 150 -11.03 -16.90 -4.97
CA VAL A 150 -11.91 -15.74 -4.79
C VAL A 150 -11.88 -14.87 -6.05
N VAL A 151 -13.02 -14.24 -6.38
CA VAL A 151 -13.11 -13.29 -7.52
C VAL A 151 -12.42 -11.96 -7.23
N GLY A 152 -12.16 -11.67 -5.95
CA GLY A 152 -11.53 -10.45 -5.48
C GLY A 152 -11.82 -10.29 -3.99
N THR A 153 -11.32 -9.22 -3.39
CA THR A 153 -11.57 -8.89 -1.98
C THR A 153 -11.92 -7.43 -1.81
N THR A 154 -12.58 -7.10 -0.71
CA THR A 154 -12.62 -5.75 -0.17
C THR A 154 -11.41 -5.58 0.74
N ARG A 155 -10.72 -4.45 0.64
CA ARG A 155 -9.50 -4.18 1.42
C ARG A 155 -9.57 -2.82 2.09
N ALA A 156 -9.47 -2.84 3.41
CA ALA A 156 -9.24 -1.68 4.25
C ALA A 156 -7.73 -1.58 4.54
N SER A 157 -7.18 -0.40 4.41
CA SER A 157 -5.76 -0.12 4.65
C SER A 157 -5.63 1.18 5.42
N PHE A 158 -5.04 1.10 6.60
CA PHE A 158 -4.87 2.20 7.53
C PHE A 158 -3.52 2.89 7.34
N HIS A 159 -3.46 4.12 7.82
CA HIS A 159 -2.21 4.87 7.97
C HIS A 159 -2.25 5.69 9.28
N LEU A 160 -1.20 6.45 9.56
CA LEU A 160 -1.01 7.22 10.80
C LEU A 160 -2.13 8.21 11.16
N TYR A 161 -2.93 8.62 10.18
CA TYR A 161 -4.02 9.59 10.36
C TYR A 161 -5.39 8.93 10.57
N ASN A 162 -5.48 7.61 10.48
CA ASN A 162 -6.72 6.91 10.79
C ASN A 162 -6.91 6.76 12.29
N THR A 163 -8.18 6.59 12.71
CA THR A 163 -8.58 6.53 14.11
C THR A 163 -9.42 5.30 14.41
N ASP A 164 -9.59 4.96 15.70
CA ASP A 164 -10.50 3.91 16.14
C ASP A 164 -11.95 4.15 15.65
N ALA A 165 -12.36 5.42 15.57
CA ALA A 165 -13.67 5.79 15.05
C ALA A 165 -13.84 5.44 13.56
N ASP A 166 -12.77 5.52 12.76
CA ASP A 166 -12.81 5.06 11.36
C ASP A 166 -13.01 3.54 11.28
N VAL A 167 -12.36 2.79 12.18
CA VAL A 167 -12.50 1.33 12.29
C VAL A 167 -13.92 0.96 12.70
N ASP A 168 -14.47 1.63 13.72
CA ASP A 168 -15.81 1.39 14.23
C ASP A 168 -16.86 1.65 13.14
N LYS A 169 -16.76 2.79 12.46
CA LYS A 169 -17.66 3.13 11.37
C LYS A 169 -17.59 2.13 10.21
N LEU A 170 -16.39 1.62 9.90
CA LEU A 170 -16.21 0.55 8.91
C LEU A 170 -16.92 -0.74 9.34
N LEU A 171 -16.75 -1.18 10.59
CA LEU A 171 -17.40 -2.39 11.11
C LEU A 171 -18.93 -2.28 11.08
N GLU A 172 -19.47 -1.15 11.55
CA GLU A 172 -20.91 -0.87 11.50
C GLU A 172 -21.44 -0.92 10.06
N SER A 173 -20.71 -0.32 9.12
CA SER A 173 -21.16 -0.25 7.73
C SER A 173 -21.07 -1.60 7.00
N ILE A 174 -20.18 -2.51 7.41
CA ILE A 174 -20.16 -3.89 6.90
C ILE A 174 -21.46 -4.63 7.29
N ILE A 175 -22.00 -4.38 8.48
CA ILE A 175 -23.29 -4.94 8.90
C ILE A 175 -24.42 -4.36 8.03
N GLU A 176 -24.36 -3.07 7.71
CA GLU A 176 -25.33 -2.45 6.78
C GLU A 176 -25.24 -3.03 5.35
N VAL A 177 -24.04 -3.38 4.87
CA VAL A 177 -23.87 -4.12 3.60
C VAL A 177 -24.65 -5.43 3.65
N GLN A 178 -24.49 -6.21 4.72
CA GLN A 178 -25.21 -7.48 4.88
C GLN A 178 -26.73 -7.27 4.90
N ARG A 179 -27.21 -6.25 5.63
CA ARG A 179 -28.63 -5.88 5.69
C ARG A 179 -29.17 -5.47 4.31
N TYR A 180 -28.41 -4.68 3.55
CA TYR A 180 -28.82 -4.19 2.23
C TYR A 180 -29.04 -5.34 1.24
N PHE A 181 -28.10 -6.29 1.18
CA PHE A 181 -28.20 -7.47 0.32
C PHE A 181 -29.02 -8.61 0.92
N LYS A 182 -29.51 -8.45 2.16
CA LYS A 182 -30.31 -9.44 2.89
C LYS A 182 -29.58 -10.78 3.06
N VAL A 183 -28.26 -10.72 3.25
CA VAL A 183 -27.40 -11.87 3.58
C VAL A 183 -27.21 -11.96 5.10
N ASN A 184 -27.01 -13.16 5.65
CA ASN A 184 -26.96 -13.43 7.10
C ASN A 184 -28.15 -12.88 7.91
N LYS A 185 -29.32 -13.47 7.69
CA LYS A 185 -30.46 -13.32 8.60
C LYS A 185 -30.33 -14.21 9.82
#